data_AF-A0A9D5L4I8-F1
#
_entry.id   AF-A0A9D5L4I8-F1
#
_cell.length_a   1.000
_cell.length_b   1.000
_cell.length_c   1.000
_cell.angle_alpha   90.00
_cell.angle_beta   90.00
_cell.angle_gamma   90.00
#
_symmetry.space_group_name_H-M   'P 1'
#
loop_
_entity.id
_entity.type
_entity.pdbx_description
1 polymer ?
#
loop_
_entity_poly.entity_id
_entity_poly.type
_entity_poly.pdbx_seq_one_letter_code
_entity_poly.pdbx_strand_id
1 'polypeptide(L)'
;MSQKSKSRIGIGNIVSIFGLSLLGFFTFMGALMLTAGNTGAAIAIAAASVAVMSLILAAAIYCKQVDTDFSRWKKLEIAALVALVIAACFPARYVMHFFDVMGNKEELQAAAATDAGGIRSMFRTYEDGELSALAVTNTGLQNALGEQCDLNVSDYLSTASINNYDDIDAWILVERRMLLGDMGVDGGLPYTSYKHNVDSVVNEWMADVKSWDLLKIGRQSKLAGELAPAVASELTKRSALGKLPVIFYDENVYTVSNPNQTVTVSAPTLSFEQKLTYTQEFNVLYLLIYIIIIALIAVQYILTPRSEKTEIGEGQNISHIEGVNRL
;
A
#
# COMPACT_ATOMS: atom_id res chain seq x y z
N MET A 1 -7.58 -7.44 61.86
CA MET A 1 -8.30 -7.70 60.58
C MET A 1 -8.46 -6.38 59.84
N SER A 2 -7.56 -6.05 58.90
CA SER A 2 -7.71 -4.83 58.09
C SER A 2 -8.60 -5.11 56.89
N GLN A 3 -9.68 -4.34 56.76
CA GLN A 3 -10.52 -4.34 55.57
C GLN A 3 -9.67 -4.03 54.32
N LYS A 4 -9.57 -4.99 53.40
CA LYS A 4 -9.15 -4.74 52.01
C LYS A 4 -10.19 -3.79 51.40
N SER A 5 -9.88 -2.50 51.35
CA SER A 5 -10.65 -1.55 50.54
C SER A 5 -10.54 -2.00 49.07
N LYS A 6 -11.67 -2.22 48.40
CA LYS A 6 -11.75 -2.39 46.94
C LYS A 6 -10.91 -1.30 46.28
N SER A 7 -9.83 -1.70 45.61
CA SER A 7 -8.99 -0.81 44.80
C SER A 7 -9.89 -0.09 43.78
N ARG A 8 -10.21 1.18 44.02
CA ARG A 8 -10.83 2.05 43.02
C ARG A 8 -9.78 2.33 41.96
N ILE A 9 -10.09 2.06 40.70
CA ILE A 9 -9.24 2.44 39.57
C ILE A 9 -9.04 3.97 39.64
N GLY A 10 -7.81 4.41 39.88
CA GLY A 10 -7.47 5.82 39.96
C GLY A 10 -7.55 6.49 38.58
N ILE A 11 -7.80 7.80 38.56
CA ILE A 11 -7.90 8.61 37.32
C ILE A 11 -6.65 8.43 36.43
N GLY A 12 -5.46 8.34 37.03
CA GLY A 12 -4.22 8.10 36.29
C GLY A 12 -4.20 6.80 35.48
N ASN A 13 -4.82 5.73 36.00
CA ASN A 13 -4.93 4.46 35.27
C ASN A 13 -5.84 4.61 34.06
N ILE A 14 -6.96 5.33 34.20
CA ILE A 14 -7.92 5.55 33.11
C ILE A 14 -7.24 6.32 31.98
N VAL A 15 -6.52 7.41 32.31
CA VAL A 15 -5.82 8.25 31.32
C VAL A 15 -4.72 7.45 30.61
N SER A 16 -3.95 6.65 31.35
CA SER A 16 -2.90 5.80 30.77
C SER A 16 -3.47 4.71 29.84
N ILE A 17 -4.56 4.05 30.24
CA ILE A 17 -5.26 3.07 29.38
C ILE A 17 -5.78 3.73 28.10
N PHE A 18 -6.30 4.94 28.18
CA PHE A 18 -6.72 5.70 27.01
C PHE A 18 -5.54 6.03 26.09
N GLY A 19 -4.42 6.48 26.66
CA GLY A 19 -3.18 6.72 25.91
C GLY A 19 -2.65 5.46 25.21
N LEU A 20 -2.63 4.32 25.91
CA LEU A 20 -2.25 3.01 25.34
C LEU A 20 -3.21 2.56 24.23
N SER A 21 -4.51 2.80 24.39
CA SER A 21 -5.52 2.48 23.38
C SER A 21 -5.33 3.33 22.12
N LEU A 22 -5.06 4.64 22.26
CA LEU A 22 -4.74 5.51 21.14
C LEU A 22 -3.45 5.08 20.43
N LEU A 23 -2.40 4.76 21.21
CA LEU A 23 -1.15 4.25 20.65
C LEU A 23 -1.40 2.98 19.84
N GLY A 24 -2.15 2.02 20.38
CA GLY A 24 -2.49 0.78 19.69
C GLY A 24 -3.28 1.03 18.41
N PHE A 25 -4.31 1.87 18.47
CA PHE A 25 -5.13 2.22 17.31
C PHE A 25 -4.31 2.88 16.20
N PHE A 26 -3.59 3.96 16.48
CA PHE A 26 -2.84 4.67 15.43
C PHE A 26 -1.66 3.86 14.91
N THR A 27 -1.00 3.07 15.76
CA THR A 27 0.05 2.15 15.33
C THR A 27 -0.52 1.09 14.39
N PHE A 28 -1.69 0.53 14.72
CA PHE A 28 -2.38 -0.44 13.86
C PHE A 28 -2.72 0.17 12.51
N MET A 29 -3.36 1.34 12.49
CA MET A 29 -3.77 1.98 11.23
C MET A 29 -2.57 2.36 10.36
N GLY A 30 -1.53 2.95 10.95
CA GLY A 30 -0.30 3.28 10.22
C GLY A 30 0.46 2.05 9.72
N ALA A 31 0.52 0.98 10.50
CA ALA A 31 1.10 -0.29 10.08
C ALA A 31 0.29 -0.95 8.96
N LEU A 32 -1.05 -0.85 9.00
CA LEU A 32 -1.92 -1.36 7.96
C LEU A 32 -1.65 -0.66 6.62
N MET A 33 -1.42 0.66 6.64
CA MET A 33 -1.05 1.44 5.45
C MET A 33 0.35 1.03 4.93
N LEU A 34 1.37 1.00 5.80
CA LEU A 34 2.75 0.66 5.42
C LEU A 34 2.94 -0.80 4.96
N THR A 35 2.12 -1.72 5.43
CA THR A 35 2.18 -3.15 5.05
C THR A 35 1.24 -3.48 3.90
N ALA A 36 0.73 -2.46 3.20
CA ALA A 36 -0.21 -2.59 2.09
C ALA A 36 -1.43 -3.48 2.45
N GLY A 37 -1.97 -3.27 3.64
CA GLY A 37 -3.19 -3.89 4.14
C GLY A 37 -3.03 -5.29 4.75
N ASN A 38 -1.81 -5.71 5.13
CA ASN A 38 -1.59 -6.94 5.89
C ASN A 38 -2.07 -6.78 7.34
N THR A 39 -3.32 -7.12 7.58
CA THR A 39 -3.98 -7.01 8.88
C THR A 39 -3.26 -7.81 9.97
N GLY A 40 -2.75 -9.00 9.65
CA GLY A 40 -2.05 -9.84 10.63
C GLY A 40 -0.76 -9.20 11.13
N ALA A 41 0.05 -8.67 10.22
CA ALA A 41 1.26 -7.93 10.58
C ALA A 41 0.93 -6.65 11.38
N ALA A 42 -0.07 -5.88 10.95
CA ALA A 42 -0.49 -4.66 11.62
C ALA A 42 -0.96 -4.91 13.07
N ILE A 43 -1.77 -5.98 13.29
CA ILE A 43 -2.21 -6.39 14.63
C ILE A 43 -1.00 -6.75 15.50
N ALA A 44 -0.08 -7.57 14.98
CA ALA A 44 1.10 -7.99 15.73
C ALA A 44 1.97 -6.80 16.15
N ILE A 45 2.21 -5.84 15.25
CA ILE A 45 3.00 -4.62 15.53
C ILE A 45 2.31 -3.77 16.60
N ALA A 46 1.00 -3.55 16.49
CA ALA A 46 0.24 -2.75 17.45
C ALA A 46 0.18 -3.41 18.84
N ALA A 47 -0.13 -4.72 18.88
CA ALA A 47 -0.20 -5.49 20.12
C ALA A 47 1.17 -5.55 20.82
N ALA A 48 2.26 -5.79 20.08
CA ALA A 48 3.61 -5.77 20.61
C ALA A 48 3.98 -4.39 21.18
N SER A 49 3.65 -3.31 20.45
CA SER A 49 3.92 -1.94 20.90
C SER A 49 3.20 -1.61 22.21
N VAL A 50 1.90 -1.95 22.31
CA VAL A 50 1.11 -1.74 23.53
C VAL A 50 1.63 -2.61 24.68
N ALA A 51 1.92 -3.89 24.44
CA ALA A 51 2.40 -4.81 25.46
C ALA A 51 3.75 -4.36 26.04
N VAL A 52 4.72 -4.04 25.18
CA VAL A 52 6.05 -3.58 25.61
C VAL A 52 5.95 -2.28 26.40
N MET A 53 5.21 -1.28 25.90
CA MET A 53 5.02 -0.01 26.59
C MET A 53 4.34 -0.18 27.95
N SER A 54 3.32 -1.05 28.03
CA SER A 54 2.61 -1.35 29.27
C SER A 54 3.51 -2.04 30.30
N LEU A 55 4.33 -3.01 29.88
CA LEU A 55 5.27 -3.71 30.75
C LEU A 55 6.34 -2.79 31.31
N ILE A 56 6.93 -1.93 30.47
CA ILE A 56 7.95 -0.97 30.90
C ILE A 56 7.35 0.06 31.85
N LEU A 57 6.14 0.58 31.55
CA LEU A 57 5.43 1.51 32.44
C LEU A 57 5.12 0.86 33.79
N ALA A 58 4.64 -0.38 33.79
CA ALA A 58 4.38 -1.14 35.01
C ALA A 58 5.66 -1.36 35.83
N ALA A 59 6.78 -1.69 35.17
CA ALA A 59 8.08 -1.83 35.83
C ALA A 59 8.55 -0.50 36.45
N ALA A 60 8.39 0.62 35.75
CA ALA A 60 8.74 1.95 36.27
C ALA A 60 7.89 2.33 37.50
N ILE A 61 6.58 2.07 37.43
CA ILE A 61 5.66 2.28 38.56
C ILE A 61 6.03 1.39 39.75
N TYR A 62 6.31 0.11 39.49
CA TYR A 62 6.74 -0.82 40.52
C TYR A 62 8.01 -0.33 41.22
N CYS A 63 9.05 0.01 40.46
CA CYS A 63 10.32 0.52 41.03
C CYS A 63 10.11 1.80 41.86
N LYS A 64 9.17 2.67 41.49
CA LYS A 64 8.83 3.90 42.22
C LYS A 64 8.14 3.64 43.57
N GLN A 65 7.46 2.50 43.70
CA GLN A 65 6.69 2.10 44.89
C GLN A 65 7.48 1.21 45.87
N VAL A 66 8.68 0.74 45.52
CA VAL A 66 9.45 -0.14 46.40
C VAL A 66 10.01 0.62 47.61
N ASP A 67 9.81 0.05 48.80
CA ASP A 67 10.22 0.60 50.11
C ASP A 67 11.64 0.18 50.55
N THR A 68 12.31 -0.72 49.82
CA THR A 68 13.63 -1.28 50.19
C THR A 68 14.72 -0.80 49.24
N ASP A 69 16.00 -0.79 49.67
CA ASP A 69 17.17 -0.47 48.82
C ASP A 69 16.98 0.74 47.86
N PHE A 70 16.53 1.88 48.40
CA PHE A 70 16.07 3.04 47.63
C PHE A 70 17.02 3.46 46.50
N SER A 71 18.33 3.53 46.77
CA SER A 71 19.35 3.90 45.77
C SER A 71 19.39 2.95 44.56
N ARG A 72 19.22 1.64 44.77
CA ARG A 72 19.21 0.64 43.68
C ARG A 72 17.92 0.73 42.87
N TRP A 73 16.78 0.82 43.53
CA TRP A 73 15.49 0.91 42.85
C TRP A 73 15.30 2.22 42.10
N LYS A 74 15.87 3.32 42.59
CA LYS A 74 15.91 4.59 41.85
C LYS A 74 16.72 4.48 40.55
N LYS A 75 17.84 3.75 40.54
CA LYS A 75 18.59 3.49 39.29
C LYS A 75 17.78 2.65 38.30
N LEU A 76 17.08 1.62 38.80
CA LEU A 76 16.19 0.79 37.99
C LEU A 76 14.97 1.58 37.45
N GLU A 77 14.39 2.47 38.26
CA GLU A 77 13.33 3.39 37.85
C GLU A 77 13.80 4.27 36.67
N ILE A 78 14.96 4.92 36.79
CA ILE A 78 15.53 5.75 35.74
C ILE A 78 15.82 4.90 34.48
N ALA A 79 16.38 3.70 34.64
CA ALA A 79 16.63 2.79 33.52
C ALA A 79 15.32 2.40 32.81
N ALA A 80 14.25 2.12 33.55
CA ALA A 80 12.94 1.82 32.99
C ALA A 80 12.34 3.02 32.24
N LEU A 81 12.49 4.24 32.74
CA LEU A 81 12.05 5.45 32.03
C LEU A 81 12.85 5.69 30.74
N VAL A 82 14.16 5.49 30.76
CA VAL A 82 14.99 5.57 29.53
C VAL A 82 14.56 4.50 28.53
N ALA A 83 14.33 3.27 28.99
CA ALA A 83 13.81 2.20 28.15
C ALA A 83 12.44 2.52 27.57
N LEU A 84 11.57 3.23 28.31
CA LEU A 84 10.26 3.67 27.84
C LEU A 84 10.39 4.67 26.67
N VAL A 85 11.30 5.64 26.81
CA VAL A 85 11.57 6.62 25.73
C VAL A 85 12.12 5.93 24.48
N ILE A 86 13.06 4.99 24.65
CA ILE A 86 13.62 4.21 23.53
C ILE A 86 12.53 3.35 22.86
N ALA A 87 11.70 2.67 23.66
CA ALA A 87 10.62 1.84 23.16
C ALA A 87 9.55 2.67 22.41
N ALA A 88 9.31 3.92 22.82
CA ALA A 88 8.41 4.83 22.12
C ALA A 88 8.91 5.19 20.70
N CYS A 89 10.21 5.21 20.44
CA CYS A 89 10.70 5.49 19.08
C CYS A 89 10.18 4.50 18.03
N PHE A 90 9.89 3.24 18.41
CA PHE A 90 9.43 2.22 17.47
C PHE A 90 8.01 2.48 16.89
N PRO A 91 6.95 2.66 17.70
CA PRO A 91 5.61 2.95 17.18
C PRO A 91 5.49 4.33 16.52
N ALA A 92 6.43 5.27 16.79
CA ALA A 92 6.40 6.63 16.25
C ALA A 92 6.26 6.66 14.73
N ARG A 93 7.02 5.83 13.99
CA ARG A 93 6.94 5.74 12.53
C ARG A 93 5.51 5.47 12.05
N TYR A 94 4.82 4.53 12.68
CA TYR A 94 3.47 4.12 12.25
C TYR A 94 2.45 5.20 12.59
N VAL A 95 2.50 5.75 13.81
CA VAL A 95 1.57 6.80 14.22
C VAL A 95 1.73 8.04 13.36
N MET A 96 2.98 8.48 13.11
CA MET A 96 3.24 9.64 12.25
C MET A 96 2.79 9.39 10.82
N HIS A 97 3.05 8.19 10.29
CA HIS A 97 2.60 7.81 8.95
C HIS A 97 1.09 7.84 8.79
N PHE A 98 0.34 7.37 9.80
CA PHE A 98 -1.12 7.48 9.79
C PHE A 98 -1.58 8.94 9.65
N PHE A 99 -1.01 9.86 10.44
CA PHE A 99 -1.41 11.27 10.36
C PHE A 99 -0.99 11.92 9.06
N ASP A 100 0.13 11.52 8.47
CA ASP A 100 0.56 11.99 7.15
C ASP A 100 -0.41 11.58 6.05
N VAL A 101 -0.76 10.30 5.98
CA VAL A 101 -1.75 9.79 5.02
C VAL A 101 -3.10 10.49 5.19
N MET A 102 -3.50 10.76 6.44
CA MET A 102 -4.74 11.48 6.72
C MET A 102 -4.68 12.97 6.36
N GLY A 103 -3.53 13.62 6.56
CA GLY A 103 -3.30 15.01 6.19
C GLY A 103 -3.27 15.21 4.68
N ASN A 104 -2.70 14.26 3.95
CA ASN A 104 -2.49 14.32 2.49
C ASN A 104 -3.58 13.58 1.70
N LYS A 105 -4.77 13.40 2.30
CA LYS A 105 -5.88 12.65 1.68
C LYS A 105 -6.20 13.14 0.27
N GLU A 106 -6.39 14.44 0.08
CA GLU A 106 -6.80 15.01 -1.21
C GLU A 106 -5.74 14.76 -2.29
N GLU A 107 -4.47 14.91 -1.94
CA GLU A 107 -3.35 14.67 -2.85
C GLU A 107 -3.25 13.19 -3.25
N LEU A 108 -3.48 12.29 -2.30
CA LEU A 108 -3.51 10.85 -2.55
C LEU A 108 -4.72 10.46 -3.41
N GLN A 109 -5.89 11.06 -3.18
CA GLN A 109 -7.07 10.84 -4.04
C GLN A 109 -6.83 11.36 -5.48
N ALA A 110 -6.15 12.49 -5.63
CA ALA A 110 -5.75 13.01 -6.93
C ALA A 110 -4.72 12.12 -7.63
N ALA A 111 -3.75 11.57 -6.89
CA ALA A 111 -2.80 10.59 -7.40
C ALA A 111 -3.50 9.32 -7.90
N ALA A 112 -4.44 8.77 -7.13
CA ALA A 112 -5.24 7.62 -7.56
C ALA A 112 -6.07 7.93 -8.82
N ALA A 113 -6.67 9.11 -8.91
CA ALA A 113 -7.40 9.52 -10.11
C ALA A 113 -6.50 9.61 -11.35
N THR A 114 -5.26 10.08 -11.18
CA THR A 114 -4.25 10.14 -12.23
C THR A 114 -3.85 8.73 -12.69
N ASP A 115 -3.58 7.84 -11.73
CA ASP A 115 -3.24 6.45 -11.99
C ASP A 115 -4.39 5.70 -12.70
N ALA A 116 -5.65 5.94 -12.30
CA ALA A 116 -6.85 5.41 -13.00
C ALA A 116 -6.92 5.90 -14.45
N GLY A 117 -6.64 7.19 -14.67
CA GLY A 117 -6.54 7.77 -16.01
C GLY A 117 -5.43 7.11 -16.85
N GLY A 118 -4.27 6.86 -16.23
CA GLY A 118 -3.15 6.14 -16.83
C GLY A 118 -3.54 4.74 -17.30
N ILE A 119 -4.16 3.93 -16.44
CA ILE A 119 -4.64 2.58 -16.80
C ILE A 119 -5.64 2.63 -17.95
N ARG A 120 -6.57 3.59 -17.96
CA ARG A 120 -7.53 3.76 -19.06
C ARG A 120 -6.86 4.21 -20.35
N SER A 121 -5.82 5.04 -20.27
CA SER A 121 -5.09 5.54 -21.44
C SER A 121 -4.34 4.44 -22.18
N MET A 122 -3.98 3.35 -21.51
CA MET A 122 -3.39 2.17 -22.15
C MET A 122 -4.34 1.54 -23.17
N PHE A 123 -5.64 1.46 -22.88
CA PHE A 123 -6.63 0.97 -23.84
C PHE A 123 -6.74 1.90 -25.05
N ARG A 124 -6.67 3.22 -24.85
CA ARG A 124 -6.69 4.18 -25.96
C ARG A 124 -5.45 4.03 -26.85
N THR A 125 -4.28 3.93 -26.22
CA THR A 125 -3.01 3.71 -26.93
C THR A 125 -3.05 2.43 -27.76
N TYR A 126 -3.60 1.36 -27.19
CA TYR A 126 -3.84 0.11 -27.90
C TYR A 126 -4.84 0.29 -29.05
N GLU A 127 -6.01 0.88 -28.80
CA GLU A 127 -7.05 1.11 -29.83
C GLU A 127 -6.53 1.93 -31.01
N ASP A 128 -5.85 3.03 -30.73
CA ASP A 128 -5.28 3.91 -31.76
C ASP A 128 -4.17 3.19 -32.55
N GLY A 129 -3.33 2.42 -31.86
CA GLY A 129 -2.28 1.61 -32.47
C GLY A 129 -2.83 0.54 -33.41
N GLU A 130 -3.83 -0.23 -32.96
CA GLU A 130 -4.46 -1.28 -33.76
C GLU A 130 -5.24 -0.72 -34.95
N LEU A 131 -5.97 0.39 -34.76
CA LEU A 131 -6.67 1.06 -35.86
C LEU A 131 -5.69 1.55 -36.93
N SER A 132 -4.54 2.11 -36.51
CA SER A 132 -3.48 2.51 -37.43
C SER A 132 -2.89 1.29 -38.17
N ALA A 133 -2.58 0.21 -37.46
CA ALA A 133 -2.03 -1.00 -38.05
C ALA A 133 -2.98 -1.66 -39.07
N LEU A 134 -4.28 -1.71 -38.74
CA LEU A 134 -5.34 -2.18 -39.65
C LEU A 134 -5.43 -1.30 -40.91
N ALA A 135 -5.36 0.03 -40.78
CA ALA A 135 -5.42 0.95 -41.91
C ALA A 135 -4.20 0.80 -42.84
N VAL A 136 -3.01 0.66 -42.27
CA VAL A 136 -1.77 0.41 -43.02
C VAL A 136 -1.86 -0.92 -43.76
N THR A 137 -2.30 -1.98 -43.07
CA THR A 137 -2.46 -3.32 -43.66
C THR A 137 -3.46 -3.30 -44.81
N ASN A 138 -4.64 -2.69 -44.60
CA ASN A 138 -5.68 -2.58 -45.62
C ASN A 138 -5.17 -1.87 -46.87
N THR A 139 -4.50 -0.71 -46.69
CA THR A 139 -3.92 0.05 -47.80
C THR A 139 -2.88 -0.79 -48.57
N GLY A 140 -2.01 -1.50 -47.85
CA GLY A 140 -1.01 -2.38 -48.45
C GLY A 140 -1.63 -3.53 -49.25
N LEU A 141 -2.66 -4.19 -48.72
CA LEU A 141 -3.37 -5.27 -49.40
C LEU A 141 -4.10 -4.78 -50.65
N GLN A 142 -4.79 -3.65 -50.57
CA GLN A 142 -5.51 -3.07 -51.70
C GLN A 142 -4.57 -2.67 -52.85
N ASN A 143 -3.38 -2.16 -52.51
CA ASN A 143 -2.37 -1.75 -53.48
C ASN A 143 -1.65 -2.95 -54.12
N ALA A 144 -1.47 -4.04 -53.39
CA ALA A 144 -0.79 -5.24 -53.89
C ALA A 144 -1.70 -6.15 -54.72
N LEU A 145 -3.02 -6.08 -54.52
CA LEU A 145 -3.97 -6.96 -55.19
C LEU A 145 -3.95 -6.77 -56.72
N GLY A 146 -3.60 -7.84 -57.44
CA GLY A 146 -3.55 -7.82 -58.91
C GLY A 146 -2.28 -7.19 -59.51
N GLU A 147 -1.36 -6.74 -58.66
CA GLU A 147 -0.08 -6.14 -59.04
C GLU A 147 1.07 -7.15 -58.94
N GLN A 148 2.25 -6.77 -59.46
CA GLN A 148 3.46 -7.59 -59.32
C GLN A 148 3.90 -7.64 -57.85
N CYS A 149 3.83 -8.82 -57.26
CA CYS A 149 4.15 -9.08 -55.85
C CYS A 149 5.30 -10.09 -55.71
N ASP A 150 6.01 -10.03 -54.58
CA ASP A 150 6.94 -11.10 -54.22
C ASP A 150 6.21 -12.36 -53.74
N LEU A 151 6.98 -13.44 -53.53
CA LEU A 151 6.42 -14.71 -53.07
C LEU A 151 5.78 -14.59 -51.68
N ASN A 152 6.30 -13.72 -50.80
CA ASN A 152 5.80 -13.58 -49.43
C ASN A 152 4.42 -12.91 -49.39
N VAL A 153 4.20 -11.85 -50.19
CA VAL A 153 2.89 -11.21 -50.33
C VAL A 153 1.89 -12.17 -50.99
N SER A 154 2.32 -12.90 -52.02
CA SER A 154 1.49 -13.89 -52.73
C SER A 154 1.06 -15.04 -51.81
N ASP A 155 1.98 -15.58 -51.02
CA ASP A 155 1.72 -16.64 -50.05
C ASP A 155 0.79 -16.15 -48.92
N TYR A 156 0.95 -14.90 -48.49
CA TYR A 156 0.08 -14.29 -47.50
C TYR A 156 -1.37 -14.16 -48.01
N LEU A 157 -1.56 -13.59 -49.21
CA LEU A 157 -2.89 -13.45 -49.83
C LEU A 157 -3.57 -14.81 -50.01
N SER A 158 -2.81 -15.83 -50.47
CA SER A 158 -3.32 -17.19 -50.61
C SER A 158 -3.71 -17.81 -49.27
N THR A 159 -2.86 -17.69 -48.25
CA THR A 159 -3.11 -18.22 -46.89
C THR A 159 -4.31 -17.54 -46.23
N ALA A 160 -4.46 -16.24 -46.45
CA ALA A 160 -5.59 -15.45 -45.96
C ALA A 160 -6.87 -15.64 -46.81
N SER A 161 -6.81 -16.40 -47.90
CA SER A 161 -7.91 -16.61 -48.86
C SER A 161 -8.44 -15.31 -49.49
N ILE A 162 -7.57 -14.34 -49.75
CA ILE A 162 -7.90 -13.05 -50.33
C ILE A 162 -7.71 -13.11 -51.85
N ASN A 163 -8.81 -13.00 -52.61
CA ASN A 163 -8.79 -13.05 -54.08
C ASN A 163 -9.35 -11.78 -54.74
N ASN A 164 -10.12 -10.98 -54.00
CA ASN A 164 -10.76 -9.76 -54.50
C ASN A 164 -10.84 -8.71 -53.37
N TYR A 165 -11.31 -7.50 -53.70
CA TYR A 165 -11.43 -6.41 -52.73
C TYR A 165 -12.44 -6.68 -51.61
N ASP A 166 -13.54 -7.39 -51.89
CA ASP A 166 -14.54 -7.75 -50.86
C ASP A 166 -13.93 -8.73 -49.83
N ASP A 167 -13.03 -9.62 -50.26
CA ASP A 167 -12.31 -10.54 -49.38
C ASP A 167 -11.36 -9.76 -48.43
N ILE A 168 -10.74 -8.68 -48.91
CA ILE A 168 -9.91 -7.79 -48.07
C ILE A 168 -10.77 -7.16 -46.98
N ASP A 169 -11.91 -6.57 -47.35
CA ASP A 169 -12.80 -5.90 -46.40
C ASP A 169 -13.36 -6.88 -45.35
N ALA A 170 -13.74 -8.08 -45.79
CA ALA A 170 -14.19 -9.14 -44.89
C ALA A 170 -13.08 -9.60 -43.95
N TRP A 171 -11.86 -9.79 -44.45
CA TRP A 171 -10.71 -10.20 -43.66
C TRP A 171 -10.31 -9.13 -42.63
N ILE A 172 -10.22 -7.86 -43.04
CA ILE A 172 -9.94 -6.72 -42.14
C ILE A 172 -11.01 -6.60 -41.06
N LEU A 173 -12.28 -6.84 -41.39
CA LEU A 173 -13.35 -6.84 -40.41
C LEU A 173 -13.20 -7.95 -39.37
N VAL A 174 -12.80 -9.16 -39.78
CA VAL A 174 -12.55 -10.28 -38.87
C VAL A 174 -11.39 -9.96 -37.92
N GLU A 175 -10.25 -9.50 -38.43
CA GLU A 175 -9.12 -9.09 -37.60
C GLU A 175 -9.50 -7.96 -36.64
N ARG A 176 -10.24 -6.96 -37.11
CA ARG A 176 -10.76 -5.89 -36.25
C ARG A 176 -11.65 -6.43 -35.13
N ARG A 177 -12.55 -7.36 -35.44
CA ARG A 177 -13.44 -7.97 -34.43
C ARG A 177 -12.67 -8.83 -33.42
N MET A 178 -11.56 -9.42 -33.83
CA MET A 178 -10.68 -10.20 -32.97
C MET A 178 -9.88 -9.28 -32.00
N LEU A 179 -9.27 -8.24 -32.54
CA LEU A 179 -8.35 -7.34 -31.82
C LEU A 179 -9.06 -6.30 -30.97
N LEU A 180 -10.17 -5.75 -31.46
CA LEU A 180 -10.90 -4.62 -30.87
C LEU A 180 -12.37 -4.91 -30.59
N GLY A 181 -12.88 -6.09 -30.99
CA GLY A 181 -14.30 -6.38 -30.98
C GLY A 181 -14.72 -7.52 -30.07
N ASP A 182 -15.74 -8.24 -30.54
CA ASP A 182 -16.56 -9.18 -29.80
C ASP A 182 -16.18 -10.65 -30.00
N MET A 183 -15.26 -10.98 -30.91
CA MET A 183 -14.93 -12.38 -31.25
C MET A 183 -13.97 -13.05 -30.25
N GLY A 184 -13.22 -12.27 -29.46
CA GLY A 184 -12.14 -12.83 -28.63
C GLY A 184 -11.01 -13.40 -29.49
N VAL A 185 -9.91 -13.81 -28.86
CA VAL A 185 -8.79 -14.46 -29.55
C VAL A 185 -8.50 -15.79 -28.85
N ASP A 186 -8.48 -16.91 -29.57
CA ASP A 186 -8.06 -18.24 -29.11
C ASP A 186 -8.55 -18.63 -27.69
N GLY A 187 -9.87 -18.61 -27.47
CA GLY A 187 -10.47 -18.98 -26.17
C GLY A 187 -10.36 -17.91 -25.08
N GLY A 188 -9.78 -16.74 -25.39
CA GLY A 188 -9.76 -15.56 -24.55
C GLY A 188 -11.05 -14.74 -24.62
N LEU A 189 -11.25 -13.89 -23.61
CA LEU A 189 -12.39 -12.98 -23.57
C LEU A 189 -12.36 -11.97 -24.74
N PRO A 190 -13.53 -11.55 -25.25
CA PRO A 190 -13.61 -10.42 -26.18
C PRO A 190 -12.96 -9.16 -25.63
N TYR A 191 -12.38 -8.33 -26.51
CA TYR A 191 -11.70 -7.10 -26.10
C TYR A 191 -12.65 -6.16 -25.36
N THR A 192 -13.88 -6.01 -25.86
CA THR A 192 -14.91 -5.15 -25.27
C THR A 192 -15.26 -5.59 -23.85
N SER A 193 -15.43 -6.90 -23.63
CA SER A 193 -15.65 -7.48 -22.30
C SER A 193 -14.45 -7.30 -21.38
N TYR A 194 -13.24 -7.50 -21.89
CA TYR A 194 -12.02 -7.31 -21.11
C TYR A 194 -11.85 -5.85 -20.67
N LYS A 195 -11.99 -4.89 -21.59
CA LYS A 195 -11.95 -3.45 -21.30
C LYS A 195 -13.03 -3.07 -20.28
N HIS A 196 -14.25 -3.58 -20.44
CA HIS A 196 -15.34 -3.32 -19.49
C HIS A 196 -15.03 -3.86 -18.09
N ASN A 197 -14.52 -5.09 -17.98
CA ASN A 197 -14.14 -5.68 -16.70
C ASN A 197 -13.05 -4.86 -16.01
N VAL A 198 -12.02 -4.45 -16.74
CA VAL A 198 -10.95 -3.61 -16.20
C VAL A 198 -11.49 -2.24 -15.77
N ASP A 199 -12.36 -1.61 -16.57
CA ASP A 199 -12.95 -0.33 -16.19
C ASP A 199 -13.85 -0.45 -14.94
N SER A 200 -14.58 -1.56 -14.79
CA SER A 200 -15.35 -1.86 -13.58
C SER A 200 -14.45 -1.94 -12.35
N VAL A 201 -13.34 -2.70 -12.44
CA VAL A 201 -12.37 -2.82 -11.35
C VAL A 201 -11.75 -1.46 -11.01
N VAL A 202 -11.40 -0.65 -12.01
CA VAL A 202 -10.88 0.72 -11.81
C VAL A 202 -11.93 1.62 -11.15
N ASN A 203 -13.20 1.51 -11.55
CA ASN A 203 -14.29 2.29 -10.96
C ASN A 203 -14.56 1.90 -9.50
N GLU A 204 -14.57 0.60 -9.18
CA GLU A 204 -14.70 0.09 -7.82
C GLU A 204 -13.53 0.55 -6.94
N TRP A 205 -12.31 0.41 -7.44
CA TRP A 205 -11.10 0.92 -6.78
C TRP A 205 -11.20 2.42 -6.49
N MET A 206 -11.59 3.22 -7.49
CA MET A 206 -11.75 4.66 -7.34
C MET A 206 -12.88 5.03 -6.37
N ALA A 207 -13.96 4.26 -6.33
CA ALA A 207 -15.04 4.46 -5.36
C ALA A 207 -14.55 4.19 -3.94
N ASP A 208 -13.79 3.11 -3.73
CA ASP A 208 -13.17 2.79 -2.44
C ASP A 208 -12.15 3.87 -2.02
N VAL A 209 -11.29 4.34 -2.93
CA VAL A 209 -10.35 5.44 -2.64
C VAL A 209 -11.11 6.74 -2.33
N LYS A 210 -12.20 7.05 -3.03
CA LYS A 210 -13.03 8.23 -2.70
C LYS A 210 -13.70 8.11 -1.34
N SER A 211 -14.19 6.93 -0.99
CA SER A 211 -14.80 6.66 0.33
C SER A 211 -13.81 6.82 1.48
N TRP A 212 -12.51 6.63 1.19
CA TRP A 212 -11.41 6.74 2.15
C TRP A 212 -11.57 5.81 3.36
N ASP A 213 -12.03 4.59 3.11
CA ASP A 213 -12.10 3.54 4.14
C ASP A 213 -10.68 3.17 4.60
N LEU A 214 -10.37 3.56 5.85
CA LEU A 214 -9.05 3.40 6.44
C LEU A 214 -8.62 1.94 6.60
N LEU A 215 -9.57 1.00 6.67
CA LEU A 215 -9.26 -0.43 6.75
C LEU A 215 -8.89 -1.01 5.38
N LYS A 216 -9.31 -0.36 4.30
CA LYS A 216 -9.07 -0.80 2.93
C LYS A 216 -7.91 -0.07 2.26
N ILE A 217 -7.63 1.18 2.64
CA ILE A 217 -6.72 2.06 1.90
C ILE A 217 -5.33 1.46 1.68
N GLY A 218 -4.79 0.75 2.69
CA GLY A 218 -3.53 0.03 2.54
C GLY A 218 -3.56 -1.01 1.41
N ARG A 219 -4.65 -1.76 1.26
CA ARG A 219 -4.82 -2.73 0.16
C ARG A 219 -5.03 -2.06 -1.19
N GLN A 220 -5.69 -0.89 -1.21
CA GLN A 220 -5.96 -0.17 -2.46
C GLN A 220 -4.69 0.29 -3.16
N SER A 221 -3.58 0.45 -2.44
CA SER A 221 -2.29 0.79 -3.05
C SER A 221 -1.77 -0.29 -4.01
N LYS A 222 -1.94 -1.57 -3.66
CA LYS A 222 -1.47 -2.70 -4.46
C LYS A 222 -2.29 -2.95 -5.71
N LEU A 223 -3.59 -2.68 -5.64
CA LEU A 223 -4.51 -3.03 -6.72
C LEU A 223 -4.10 -2.38 -8.05
N ALA A 224 -3.78 -1.09 -8.04
CA ALA A 224 -3.27 -0.40 -9.22
C ALA A 224 -1.93 -0.98 -9.69
N GLY A 225 -1.01 -1.26 -8.74
CA GLY A 225 0.31 -1.85 -8.97
C GLY A 225 0.28 -3.22 -9.64
N GLU A 226 -0.73 -4.03 -9.34
CA GLU A 226 -0.94 -5.35 -9.96
C GLU A 226 -1.73 -5.23 -11.28
N LEU A 227 -2.70 -4.34 -11.34
CA LEU A 227 -3.60 -4.20 -12.49
C LEU A 227 -2.89 -3.59 -13.70
N ALA A 228 -2.13 -2.50 -13.55
CA ALA A 228 -1.45 -1.83 -14.65
C ALA A 228 -0.51 -2.75 -15.47
N PRO A 229 0.43 -3.50 -14.87
CA PRO A 229 1.30 -4.41 -15.61
C PRO A 229 0.53 -5.57 -16.23
N ALA A 230 -0.51 -6.09 -15.56
CA ALA A 230 -1.34 -7.15 -16.11
C ALA A 230 -2.07 -6.69 -17.38
N VAL A 231 -2.64 -5.49 -17.37
CA VAL A 231 -3.31 -4.91 -18.54
C VAL A 231 -2.31 -4.64 -19.67
N ALA A 232 -1.14 -4.09 -19.36
CA ALA A 232 -0.11 -3.81 -20.36
C ALA A 232 0.36 -5.09 -21.07
N SER A 233 0.60 -6.15 -20.28
CA SER A 233 0.98 -7.47 -20.79
C SER A 233 -0.12 -8.09 -21.65
N GLU A 234 -1.38 -8.03 -21.22
CA GLU A 234 -2.49 -8.63 -21.96
C GLU A 234 -2.78 -7.91 -23.28
N LEU A 235 -2.73 -6.57 -23.29
CA LEU A 235 -2.91 -5.78 -24.51
C LEU A 235 -1.78 -6.04 -25.51
N THR A 236 -0.52 -6.09 -25.04
CA THR A 236 0.63 -6.42 -25.90
C THR A 236 0.54 -7.84 -26.46
N LYS A 237 0.14 -8.80 -25.62
CA LYS A 237 -0.09 -10.19 -26.05
C LYS A 237 -1.19 -10.28 -27.10
N ARG A 238 -2.30 -9.55 -26.90
CA ARG A 238 -3.41 -9.51 -27.85
C ARG A 238 -2.98 -8.93 -29.19
N SER A 239 -2.22 -7.84 -29.17
CA SER A 239 -1.66 -7.24 -30.38
C SER A 239 -0.80 -8.23 -31.18
N ALA A 240 0.05 -9.00 -30.49
CA ALA A 240 0.92 -9.99 -31.12
C ALA A 240 0.17 -11.15 -31.81
N LEU A 241 -1.12 -11.34 -31.51
CA LEU A 241 -1.96 -12.36 -32.14
C LEU A 241 -2.60 -11.88 -33.44
N GLY A 242 -2.68 -10.56 -33.66
CA GLY A 242 -3.12 -9.99 -34.93
C GLY A 242 -2.23 -10.47 -36.06
N LYS A 243 -2.75 -10.52 -37.28
CA LYS A 243 -1.97 -10.91 -38.47
C LYS A 243 -1.84 -9.75 -39.42
N LEU A 244 -1.27 -8.64 -38.97
CA LEU A 244 -1.30 -7.34 -39.66
C LEU A 244 0.01 -7.02 -40.38
N PRO A 245 0.25 -7.49 -41.62
CA PRO A 245 1.49 -7.22 -42.33
C PRO A 245 1.58 -5.77 -42.81
N VAL A 246 2.82 -5.26 -42.92
CA VAL A 246 3.12 -4.03 -43.65
C VAL A 246 3.60 -4.41 -45.04
N ILE A 247 2.78 -4.10 -46.04
CA ILE A 247 3.12 -4.29 -47.45
C ILE A 247 3.52 -2.94 -48.02
N PHE A 248 4.67 -2.90 -48.70
CA PHE A 248 5.21 -1.70 -49.30
C PHE A 248 5.71 -1.99 -50.72
N TYR A 249 5.79 -0.94 -51.53
CA TYR A 249 6.26 -1.03 -52.90
C TYR A 249 7.75 -0.70 -52.95
N ASP A 250 8.56 -1.64 -53.44
CA ASP A 250 10.00 -1.48 -53.58
C ASP A 250 10.50 -2.11 -54.89
N GLU A 251 11.40 -1.43 -55.58
CA GLU A 251 12.01 -1.92 -56.84
C GLU A 251 11.03 -2.51 -57.88
N ASN A 252 9.84 -1.92 -58.01
CA ASN A 252 8.72 -2.35 -58.87
C ASN A 252 7.94 -3.60 -58.42
N VAL A 253 8.12 -4.03 -57.17
CA VAL A 253 7.45 -5.21 -56.62
C VAL A 253 6.91 -4.89 -55.22
N TYR A 254 5.70 -5.37 -54.90
CA TYR A 254 5.20 -5.31 -53.53
C TYR A 254 5.84 -6.39 -52.66
N THR A 255 6.37 -6.00 -51.50
CA THR A 255 7.03 -6.90 -50.56
C THR A 255 6.52 -6.67 -49.12
N VAL A 256 6.71 -7.67 -48.25
CA VAL A 256 6.36 -7.58 -46.82
C VAL A 256 7.54 -6.98 -46.05
N SER A 257 7.39 -5.75 -45.54
CA SER A 257 8.41 -5.10 -44.69
C SER A 257 8.40 -5.68 -43.28
N ASN A 258 7.20 -5.88 -42.76
CA ASN A 258 6.97 -6.46 -41.46
C ASN A 258 5.86 -7.50 -41.58
N PRO A 259 6.12 -8.78 -41.25
CA PRO A 259 5.10 -9.82 -41.32
C PRO A 259 3.97 -9.61 -40.30
N ASN A 260 4.22 -8.89 -39.20
CA ASN A 260 3.18 -8.56 -38.23
C ASN A 260 3.49 -7.29 -37.43
N GLN A 261 2.60 -6.30 -37.52
CA GLN A 261 2.64 -5.12 -36.67
C GLN A 261 2.20 -5.48 -35.25
N THR A 262 3.07 -5.24 -34.26
CA THR A 262 2.73 -5.43 -32.85
C THR A 262 2.81 -4.11 -32.10
N VAL A 263 1.70 -3.72 -31.49
CA VAL A 263 1.56 -2.59 -30.59
C VAL A 263 2.03 -2.99 -29.19
N THR A 264 3.13 -2.38 -28.74
CA THR A 264 3.63 -2.59 -27.37
C THR A 264 3.03 -1.56 -26.45
N VAL A 265 2.32 -2.02 -25.41
CA VAL A 265 1.72 -1.15 -24.40
C VAL A 265 2.57 -1.24 -23.12
N SER A 266 3.04 -0.10 -22.64
CA SER A 266 3.81 -0.02 -21.39
C SER A 266 2.91 0.36 -20.22
N ALA A 267 3.18 -0.21 -19.05
CA ALA A 267 2.48 0.18 -17.82
C ALA A 267 2.91 1.59 -17.40
N PRO A 268 1.96 2.47 -16.99
CA PRO A 268 2.30 3.78 -16.47
C PRO A 268 3.04 3.69 -15.14
N THR A 269 3.84 4.70 -14.83
CA THR A 269 4.37 4.87 -13.47
C THR A 269 3.24 5.26 -12.53
N LEU A 270 3.02 4.46 -11.50
CA LEU A 270 1.94 4.69 -10.54
C LEU A 270 2.42 5.53 -9.37
N SER A 271 1.68 6.59 -9.08
CA SER A 271 2.04 7.61 -8.09
C SER A 271 1.33 7.39 -6.76
N PHE A 272 0.16 6.74 -6.75
CA PHE A 272 -0.64 6.53 -5.55
C PHE A 272 0.06 5.59 -4.55
N GLU A 273 0.52 4.43 -5.02
CA GLU A 273 1.25 3.47 -4.17
C GLU A 273 2.53 4.07 -3.61
N GLN A 274 3.27 4.80 -4.44
CA GLN A 274 4.50 5.47 -4.04
C GLN A 274 4.24 6.50 -2.95
N LYS A 275 3.25 7.38 -3.14
CA LYS A 275 2.89 8.40 -2.13
C LYS A 275 2.28 7.81 -0.86
N LEU A 276 1.57 6.67 -0.95
CA LEU A 276 1.03 6.01 0.24
C LEU A 276 2.12 5.29 1.04
N THR A 277 3.16 4.77 0.39
CA THR A 277 4.21 3.98 1.07
C THR A 277 5.39 4.85 1.52
N TYR A 278 5.72 5.87 0.73
CA TYR A 278 6.78 6.83 1.01
C TYR A 278 6.17 8.11 1.55
N THR A 279 6.39 8.33 2.84
CA THR A 279 5.98 9.52 3.57
C THR A 279 6.89 10.68 3.17
N GLN A 280 6.33 11.81 2.74
CA GLN A 280 7.08 13.05 2.60
C GLN A 280 7.28 13.70 3.96
N GLU A 281 8.47 14.28 4.13
CA GLU A 281 8.92 15.27 5.12
C GLU A 281 8.48 15.12 6.59
N PHE A 282 9.46 15.20 7.50
CA PHE A 282 9.21 15.21 8.93
C PHE A 282 8.27 16.36 9.33
N ASN A 283 7.05 16.02 9.74
CA ASN A 283 6.06 17.00 10.16
C ASN A 283 6.04 17.16 11.70
N VAL A 284 6.36 18.36 12.16
CA VAL A 284 6.42 18.71 13.60
C VAL A 284 5.06 18.52 14.28
N LEU A 285 3.95 18.78 13.58
CA LEU A 285 2.61 18.61 14.13
C LEU A 285 2.33 17.14 14.50
N TYR A 286 2.69 16.21 13.62
CA TYR A 286 2.48 14.77 13.87
C TYR A 286 3.37 14.26 15.00
N LEU A 287 4.58 14.80 15.13
CA LEU A 287 5.44 14.55 16.28
C LEU A 287 4.79 15.06 17.58
N LEU A 288 4.22 16.26 17.59
CA LEU A 288 3.55 16.82 18.77
C LEU A 288 2.35 15.97 19.20
N ILE A 289 1.52 15.53 18.26
CA ILE A 289 0.41 14.61 18.55
C ILE A 289 0.94 13.31 19.17
N TYR A 290 2.02 12.75 18.62
CA TYR A 290 2.64 11.55 19.14
C TYR A 290 3.18 11.75 20.57
N ILE A 291 3.86 12.86 20.84
CA ILE A 291 4.35 13.22 22.19
C ILE A 291 3.19 13.32 23.18
N ILE A 292 2.04 13.88 22.79
CA ILE A 292 0.85 13.95 23.64
C ILE A 292 0.36 12.54 23.99
N ILE A 293 0.30 11.62 23.02
CA ILE A 293 -0.09 10.22 23.27
C ILE A 293 0.86 9.57 24.30
N ILE A 294 2.17 9.75 24.15
CA ILE A 294 3.15 9.23 25.11
C ILE A 294 3.03 9.89 26.49
N ALA A 295 2.76 11.19 26.54
CA ALA A 295 2.52 11.88 27.80
C ALA A 295 1.30 11.31 28.53
N LEU A 296 0.19 11.01 27.82
CA LEU A 296 -1.01 10.37 28.38
C LEU A 296 -0.69 9.02 29.02
N ILE A 297 0.15 8.19 28.37
CA ILE A 297 0.61 6.90 28.92
C ILE A 297 1.40 7.12 30.22
N ALA A 298 2.27 8.14 30.25
CA ALA A 298 3.10 8.43 31.41
C ALA A 298 2.33 9.04 32.61
N VAL A 299 1.08 9.50 32.42
CA VAL A 299 0.28 10.14 33.50
C VAL A 299 0.16 9.25 34.73
N GLN A 300 -0.03 7.94 34.55
CA GLN A 300 -0.12 7.02 35.69
C GLN A 300 1.18 7.01 36.50
N TYR A 301 2.34 6.99 35.83
CA TYR A 301 3.63 7.07 36.51
C TYR A 301 3.80 8.41 37.24
N ILE A 302 3.41 9.53 36.62
CA ILE A 302 3.49 10.87 37.21
C ILE A 302 2.64 10.97 38.48
N LEU A 303 1.39 10.52 38.42
CA LEU A 303 0.44 10.59 39.54
C LEU A 303 0.68 9.54 40.62
N THR A 304 1.46 8.49 40.35
CA THR A 304 1.82 7.50 41.36
C THR A 304 2.75 8.15 42.39
N PRO A 305 2.40 8.20 43.68
CA PRO A 305 3.29 8.73 44.70
C PRO A 305 4.51 7.82 44.86
N ARG A 306 5.66 8.43 45.19
CA ARG A 306 6.88 7.70 45.56
C ARG A 306 6.71 7.16 46.97
N SER A 307 7.32 6.00 47.27
CA SER A 307 7.41 5.54 48.65
C SER A 307 8.17 6.55 49.54
N GLU A 308 7.61 6.88 50.70
CA GLU A 308 8.13 7.88 51.65
C GLU A 308 9.09 7.29 52.71
N LYS A 309 9.34 5.97 52.71
CA LYS A 309 10.29 5.37 53.66
C LYS A 309 11.73 5.65 53.21
N THR A 310 12.28 6.75 53.71
CA THR A 310 13.71 7.08 53.61
C THR A 310 14.56 6.00 54.26
N GLU A 311 15.73 5.75 53.68
CA GLU A 311 16.78 4.84 54.16
C GLU A 311 16.90 4.88 55.70
N ILE A 312 16.64 3.76 56.37
CA ILE A 312 17.36 3.47 57.61
C ILE A 312 18.80 3.28 57.13
N GLY A 313 19.63 4.29 57.37
CA GLY A 313 21.01 4.35 56.88
C GLY A 313 21.78 3.06 57.17
N GLU A 314 22.67 2.70 56.25
CA GLU A 314 23.68 1.67 56.49
C GLU A 314 24.44 2.02 57.79
N GLY A 315 24.11 1.32 58.87
CA GLY A 315 24.84 1.39 60.14
C GLY A 315 24.04 1.89 61.33
N GLN A 316 23.11 1.08 61.84
CA GLN A 316 23.05 0.84 63.28
C GLN A 316 22.85 -0.65 63.54
N ASN A 317 23.93 -1.26 64.01
CA ASN A 317 23.96 -2.62 64.55
C ASN A 317 22.98 -2.67 65.74
N ILE A 318 21.92 -3.46 65.65
CA ILE A 318 20.95 -3.67 66.73
C ILE A 318 21.54 -4.67 67.75
N SER A 319 22.76 -4.41 68.23
CA SER A 319 23.42 -5.23 69.25
C SER A 319 23.79 -4.47 70.53
N HIS A 320 23.41 -3.21 70.68
CA HIS A 320 23.62 -2.47 71.93
C HIS A 320 22.45 -1.54 72.27
N ILE A 321 21.33 -2.11 72.70
CA ILE A 321 20.49 -1.49 73.74
C ILE A 321 20.05 -2.61 74.69
N GLU A 322 21.01 -3.15 75.42
CA GLU A 322 20.74 -3.73 76.73
C GLU A 322 20.61 -2.59 77.74
N GLY A 323 19.42 -2.47 78.32
CA GLY A 323 19.24 -1.99 79.69
C GLY A 323 18.96 -0.50 79.90
N VAL A 324 18.12 -0.26 80.92
CA VAL A 324 17.76 1.00 81.59
C VAL A 324 16.57 1.74 80.96
N ASN A 325 15.39 1.90 81.58
CA ASN A 325 14.80 1.39 82.82
C ASN A 325 13.31 1.77 82.81
N ARG A 326 12.45 0.82 83.21
CA ARG A 326 11.34 1.00 84.16
C ARG A 326 10.63 2.38 84.20
N LEU A 327 9.43 2.45 83.63
CA LEU A 327 8.11 2.56 84.30
C LEU A 327 7.00 2.68 83.26
#